data_AF-A0A1I5DCH6-F1
#
_entry.id   AF-A0A1I5DCH6-F1
#
_cell.length_a   1.000
_cell.length_b   1.000
_cell.length_c   1.000
_cell.angle_alpha   90.00
_cell.angle_beta   90.00
_cell.angle_gamma   90.00
#
_symmetry.space_group_name_H-M   'P 1'
#
loop_
_entity.id
_entity.type
_entity.pdbx_description
1 polymer ?
#
loop_
_entity_poly.entity_id
_entity_poly.type
_entity_poly.pdbx_seq_one_letter_code
_entity_poly.pdbx_strand_id
1 'polypeptide(L)'
;MFGKKHEAHVIVLNDLDDGREAVRRALESASAEEVPGLQRALRILDESASAEDPKIRWTREVLAKAGIDPLEREVHAVREVRKELPGLSLVAAVDMVRALNADAKQRR
;
A
#
# COMPACT_ATOMS: atom_id res chain seq x y z
N MET A 1 5.11 -13.18 -33.50
CA MET A 1 3.88 -12.54 -32.98
C MET A 1 4.16 -12.02 -31.58
N PHE A 2 4.31 -10.71 -31.42
CA PHE A 2 4.40 -10.08 -30.10
C PHE A 2 2.96 -9.83 -29.62
N GLY A 3 2.37 -10.83 -28.98
CA GLY A 3 1.13 -10.62 -28.25
C GLY A 3 1.37 -9.53 -27.21
N LYS A 4 0.51 -8.50 -27.19
CA LYS A 4 0.52 -7.46 -26.14
C LYS A 4 0.48 -8.18 -24.80
N LYS A 5 1.62 -8.22 -24.09
CA LYS A 5 1.66 -8.72 -22.73
C LYS A 5 0.82 -7.75 -21.91
N HIS A 6 -0.26 -8.26 -21.31
CA HIS A 6 -1.00 -7.51 -20.30
C HIS A 6 -0.04 -7.30 -19.14
N GLU A 7 0.44 -6.06 -18.96
CA GLU A 7 1.23 -5.69 -17.80
C GLU A 7 0.30 -5.64 -16.59
N ALA A 8 0.61 -6.42 -15.57
CA ALA A 8 -0.12 -6.34 -14.31
C ALA A 8 0.33 -5.08 -13.57
N HIS A 9 -0.62 -4.20 -13.28
CA HIS A 9 -0.40 -3.05 -12.43
C HIS A 9 -0.83 -3.41 -11.01
N VAL A 10 0.03 -3.11 -10.03
CA VAL A 10 -0.39 -3.11 -8.63
C VAL A 10 -1.33 -1.92 -8.43
N ILE A 11 -2.61 -2.21 -8.27
CA ILE A 11 -3.62 -1.27 -7.79
C ILE A 11 -3.90 -1.68 -6.36
N VAL A 12 -3.48 -0.87 -5.39
CA VAL A 12 -3.87 -1.06 -4.00
C VAL A 12 -5.09 -0.18 -3.76
N LEU A 13 -6.22 -0.81 -3.47
CA LEU A 13 -7.41 -0.11 -3.02
C LEU A 13 -7.18 0.27 -1.56
N ASN A 14 -7.21 1.56 -1.27
CA ASN A 14 -7.19 2.04 0.10
C ASN A 14 -8.65 2.10 0.58
N ASP A 15 -9.16 1.02 1.17
CA ASP A 15 -10.54 0.97 1.72
C ASP A 15 -10.81 2.08 2.76
N LEU A 16 -9.75 2.71 3.28
CA LEU A 16 -9.86 3.87 4.15
C LEU A 16 -10.44 5.10 3.43
N ASP A 17 -10.29 5.24 2.12
CA ASP A 17 -10.85 6.37 1.37
C ASP A 17 -12.38 6.28 1.31
N ASP A 18 -12.92 5.09 1.05
CA ASP A 18 -14.37 4.83 1.08
C ASP A 18 -14.93 4.99 2.51
N GLY A 19 -14.20 4.51 3.52
CA GLY A 19 -14.55 4.72 4.92
C GLY A 19 -14.55 6.20 5.33
N ARG A 20 -13.58 6.98 4.86
CA ARG A 20 -13.49 8.43 5.11
C ARG A 20 -14.64 9.18 4.46
N GLU A 21 -15.02 8.81 3.24
CA GLU A 21 -16.16 9.38 2.54
C GLU A 21 -17.49 9.03 3.22
N ALA A 22 -17.63 7.80 3.74
CA ALA A 22 -18.79 7.42 4.54
C ALA A 22 -18.92 8.27 5.81
N VAL A 23 -17.83 8.49 6.55
CA VAL A 23 -17.84 9.33 7.76
C VAL A 23 -18.10 10.80 7.43
N ARG A 24 -17.57 11.32 6.31
CA ARG A 24 -17.85 12.68 5.84
C ARG A 24 -19.33 12.89 5.54
N ARG A 25 -19.97 11.95 4.84
CA ARG A 25 -21.42 12.00 4.57
C ARG A 25 -22.26 11.89 5.85
N ALA A 26 -21.82 11.08 6.81
CA ALA A 26 -22.49 11.00 8.11
C ALA A 26 -22.45 12.36 8.85
N LEU A 27 -21.33 13.09 8.77
CA LEU A 27 -21.21 14.43 9.37
C LEU A 27 -22.17 15.47 8.79
N GLU A 28 -22.54 15.36 7.51
CA GLU A 28 -23.46 16.31 6.85
C GLU A 28 -24.88 16.27 7.44
N SER A 29 -25.27 15.15 8.04
CA SER A 29 -26.60 14.93 8.62
C SER A 29 -26.59 14.59 10.12
N ALA A 30 -25.41 14.66 10.76
CA ALA A 30 -25.24 14.28 12.15
C ALA A 30 -25.94 15.25 13.12
N SER A 31 -26.45 14.70 14.22
CA SER A 31 -26.90 15.52 15.35
C SER A 31 -25.72 16.18 16.08
N ALA A 32 -25.97 17.25 16.83
CA ALA A 32 -24.93 17.98 17.56
C ALA A 32 -24.15 17.08 18.55
N GLU A 33 -24.77 16.02 19.05
CA GLU A 33 -24.17 15.05 19.98
C GLU A 33 -23.21 14.08 19.26
N GLU A 34 -23.46 13.77 17.99
CA GLU A 34 -22.66 12.81 17.20
C GLU A 34 -21.46 13.47 16.50
N VAL A 35 -21.54 14.77 16.21
CA VAL A 35 -20.49 15.54 15.50
C VAL A 35 -19.09 15.36 16.12
N PRO A 36 -18.88 15.48 17.45
CA PRO A 36 -17.54 15.33 18.04
C PRO A 36 -16.96 13.92 17.85
N GLY A 37 -17.81 12.90 17.92
CA GLY A 37 -17.43 11.50 17.73
C GLY A 37 -17.02 11.22 16.28
N LEU A 38 -17.82 11.68 15.32
CA LEU A 38 -17.53 11.52 13.89
C LEU A 38 -16.30 12.32 13.43
N GLN A 39 -16.08 13.52 13.98
CA GLN A 39 -14.85 14.28 13.75
C GLN A 39 -13.61 13.58 14.31
N ARG A 40 -13.74 12.89 15.44
CA ARG A 40 -12.66 12.05 15.97
C ARG A 40 -12.40 10.83 15.07
N ALA A 41 -13.45 10.17 14.59
CA ALA A 41 -13.32 9.07 13.65
C ALA A 41 -12.61 9.50 12.37
N LEU A 42 -12.95 10.67 11.82
CA LEU A 42 -12.29 11.23 10.64
C LEU A 42 -10.79 11.46 10.88
N ARG A 43 -10.41 12.03 12.03
CA ARG A 43 -8.99 12.19 12.40
C ARG A 43 -8.25 10.86 12.50
N ILE A 44 -8.86 9.84 13.10
CA ILE A 44 -8.26 8.50 13.18
C ILE A 44 -8.06 7.92 11.78
N LEU A 45 -9.03 8.08 10.88
CA LEU A 45 -8.89 7.63 9.48
C LEU A 45 -7.80 8.41 8.75
N ASP A 46 -7.68 9.71 8.98
CA ASP A 46 -6.65 10.57 8.40
C ASP A 46 -5.24 10.20 8.88
N GLU A 47 -5.11 9.84 10.15
CA GLU A 47 -3.86 9.34 10.75
C GLU A 47 -3.55 7.90 10.27
N SER A 48 -4.59 7.09 10.02
CA SER A 48 -4.49 5.69 9.59
C SER A 48 -4.28 5.52 8.09
N ALA A 49 -4.64 6.54 7.29
CA ALA A 49 -4.18 6.73 5.91
C ALA A 49 -2.67 7.02 5.95
N SER A 50 -1.93 6.01 6.35
CA SER A 50 -0.52 6.08 6.68
C SER A 50 0.24 6.60 5.47
N ALA A 51 1.17 7.53 5.73
CA ALA A 51 2.06 8.21 4.78
C ALA A 51 2.97 7.28 3.93
N GLU A 52 2.81 5.97 4.05
CA GLU A 52 3.58 4.95 3.34
C GLU A 52 2.83 4.52 2.08
N ASP A 53 3.50 4.67 0.92
CA ASP A 53 3.01 4.23 -0.38
C ASP A 53 2.46 2.79 -0.28
N PRO A 54 1.19 2.55 -0.65
CA PRO A 54 0.58 1.23 -0.59
C PRO A 54 1.38 0.14 -1.30
N LYS A 55 2.12 0.47 -2.36
CA LYS A 55 3.02 -0.48 -3.04
C LYS A 55 4.19 -0.89 -2.16
N ILE A 56 4.76 0.05 -1.38
CA ILE A 56 5.85 -0.24 -0.43
C ILE A 56 5.32 -1.16 0.67
N ARG A 57 4.14 -0.86 1.23
CA ARG A 57 3.49 -1.68 2.25
C ARG A 57 3.25 -3.11 1.75
N TRP A 58 2.61 -3.26 0.58
CA TRP A 58 2.36 -4.57 -0.02
C TRP A 58 3.66 -5.34 -0.29
N THR A 59 4.70 -4.66 -0.78
CA THR A 59 6.02 -5.28 -1.02
C THR A 59 6.63 -5.79 0.29
N ARG A 60 6.53 -5.00 1.37
CA ARG A 60 6.98 -5.40 2.71
C ARG A 60 6.26 -6.65 3.20
N GLU A 61 4.93 -6.70 3.05
CA GLU A 61 4.10 -7.84 3.46
C GLU A 61 4.45 -9.12 2.68
N VAL A 62 4.62 -9.01 1.36
CA VAL A 62 5.05 -10.13 0.51
C VAL A 62 6.38 -10.70 0.97
N LEU A 63 7.38 -9.85 1.22
CA LEU A 63 8.71 -10.29 1.61
C LEU A 63 8.75 -10.84 3.04
N ALA A 64 7.96 -10.26 3.95
CA ALA A 64 7.80 -10.77 5.30
C ALA A 64 7.19 -12.17 5.30
N LYS A 65 6.14 -12.40 4.50
CA LYS A 65 5.52 -13.73 4.31
C LYS A 65 6.52 -14.77 3.78
N ALA A 66 7.44 -14.34 2.92
CA ALA A 66 8.49 -15.20 2.36
C ALA A 66 9.75 -15.34 3.25
N GLY A 67 9.85 -14.58 4.35
CA GLY A 67 11.04 -14.56 5.22
C GLY A 67 12.30 -14.03 4.51
N ILE A 68 12.13 -13.10 3.56
CA ILE A 68 13.24 -12.54 2.77
C ILE A 68 13.55 -11.13 3.27
N ASP A 69 14.80 -10.90 3.68
CA ASP A 69 15.31 -9.54 3.89
C ASP A 69 15.75 -8.92 2.54
N PRO A 70 15.08 -7.85 2.05
CA PRO A 70 15.44 -7.19 0.80
C PRO A 70 16.76 -6.43 0.82
N LEU A 71 17.31 -6.09 2.00
CA LEU A 71 18.62 -5.43 2.12
C LEU A 71 19.78 -6.41 1.87
N GLU A 72 19.58 -7.68 2.23
CA GLU A 72 20.59 -8.73 2.06
C GLU A 72 20.40 -9.52 0.75
N ARG A 73 19.16 -9.63 0.27
CA ARG A 73 18.79 -10.53 -0.84
C ARG A 73 17.92 -9.87 -1.90
N GLU A 74 18.33 -8.71 -2.42
CA GLU A 74 17.55 -7.89 -3.38
C GLU A 74 17.02 -8.68 -4.59
N VAL A 75 17.85 -9.54 -5.22
CA VAL A 75 17.42 -10.35 -6.37
C VAL A 75 16.32 -11.36 -5.99
N HIS A 76 16.44 -11.98 -4.81
CA HIS A 76 15.41 -12.90 -4.30
C HIS A 76 14.13 -12.15 -3.96
N ALA A 77 14.24 -10.95 -3.39
CA ALA A 77 13.10 -10.09 -3.11
C ALA A 77 12.34 -9.74 -4.39
N VAL A 78 13.02 -9.25 -5.44
CA VAL A 78 12.39 -8.94 -6.74
C VAL A 78 11.73 -10.17 -7.35
N ARG A 79 12.37 -11.34 -7.25
CA ARG A 79 11.79 -12.60 -7.73
C ARG A 79 10.51 -12.96 -6.99
N GLU A 80 10.46 -12.76 -5.68
CA GLU A 80 9.30 -13.12 -4.86
C GLU A 80 8.11 -12.20 -5.11
N VAL A 81 8.37 -10.90 -5.21
CA VAL A 81 7.37 -9.89 -5.60
C VAL A 81 6.69 -10.26 -6.93
N ARG A 82 7.47 -10.73 -7.92
CA ARG A 82 6.93 -11.14 -9.24
C ARG A 82 6.22 -12.49 -9.22
N LYS A 83 6.46 -13.34 -8.23
CA LYS A 83 5.72 -14.60 -8.07
C LYS A 83 4.35 -14.36 -7.45
N GLU A 84 4.26 -13.49 -6.45
CA GLU A 84 3.00 -13.13 -5.79
C GLU A 84 2.09 -12.30 -6.71
N LEU A 85 2.66 -11.49 -7.62
CA LEU A 85 1.89 -10.84 -8.69
C LEU A 85 2.41 -11.23 -10.10
N PRO A 86 1.92 -12.36 -10.65
CA PRO A 86 2.24 -12.75 -12.02
C PRO A 86 1.84 -11.67 -13.03
N GLY A 87 2.75 -11.31 -13.94
CA GLY A 87 2.52 -10.26 -14.94
C GLY A 87 3.08 -8.89 -14.55
N LEU A 88 3.58 -8.72 -13.32
CA LEU A 88 4.32 -7.53 -12.93
C LEU A 88 5.62 -7.42 -13.74
N SER A 89 5.84 -6.24 -14.33
CA SER A 89 7.05 -5.97 -15.10
C SER A 89 8.29 -6.04 -14.20
N LEU A 90 9.45 -6.43 -14.76
CA LEU A 90 10.68 -6.51 -13.99
C LEU A 90 11.07 -5.14 -13.41
N VAL A 91 10.92 -4.08 -14.21
CA VAL A 91 11.21 -2.70 -13.81
C VAL A 91 10.36 -2.31 -12.61
N ALA A 92 9.03 -2.52 -12.68
CA ALA A 92 8.14 -2.19 -11.57
C ALA A 92 8.48 -2.95 -10.28
N ALA A 93 8.83 -4.24 -10.39
CA ALA A 93 9.24 -5.03 -9.23
C ALA A 93 10.57 -4.54 -8.61
N VAL A 94 11.54 -4.14 -9.44
CA VAL A 94 12.80 -3.55 -8.97
C VAL A 94 12.55 -2.22 -8.27
N ASP A 95 11.72 -1.35 -8.85
CA ASP A 95 11.41 -0.04 -8.29
C ASP A 95 10.72 -0.16 -6.92
N MET A 96 9.79 -1.11 -6.78
CA MET A 96 9.12 -1.40 -5.51
C MET A 96 10.10 -1.85 -4.42
N VAL A 97 11.00 -2.79 -4.72
CA VAL A 97 12.00 -3.28 -3.75
C VAL A 97 12.99 -2.18 -3.37
N ARG A 98 13.39 -1.33 -4.32
CA ARG A 98 14.26 -0.19 -4.04
C ARG A 98 13.59 0.88 -3.19
N ALA A 99 12.33 1.20 -3.48
CA ALA A 99 11.55 2.14 -2.69
C ALA A 99 11.39 1.64 -1.25
N LEU A 100 11.11 0.35 -1.07
CA LEU A 100 11.08 -0.28 0.26
C LEU A 100 12.43 -0.19 0.99
N ASN A 101 13.54 -0.47 0.31
CA ASN A 101 14.88 -0.35 0.89
C ASN A 101 15.23 1.10 1.26
N ALA A 102 14.75 2.08 0.50
CA ALA A 102 14.94 3.50 0.80
C ALA A 102 14.13 3.92 2.05
N ASP A 103 12.85 3.52 2.13
CA ASP A 103 12.00 3.76 3.31
C ASP A 103 12.59 3.11 4.58
N ALA A 104 13.07 1.86 4.48
CA ALA A 104 13.70 1.16 5.59
C ALA A 104 14.97 1.86 6.10
N LYS A 105 15.71 2.53 5.23
CA LYS A 105 16.90 3.32 5.60
C LYS A 105 16.55 4.66 6.25
N GLN A 106 15.42 5.27 5.89
CA GLN A 106 14.96 6.54 6.47
C GLN A 106 14.39 6.39 7.88
N ARG A 107 13.89 5.19 8.22
CA ARG A 107 13.31 4.88 9.55
C ARG A 107 14.32 4.34 10.58
N ARG A 108 15.59 4.16 10.22
CA ARG A 108 16.69 3.74 11.10
C ARG A 108 17.44 4.94 11.63
#